data_AF-A0A9W6SVT0-F1
#
_entry.id   AF-A0A9W6SVT0-F1
#
_cell.length_a   1.000
_cell.length_b   1.000
_cell.length_c   1.000
_cell.angle_alpha   90.00
_cell.angle_beta   90.00
_cell.angle_gamma   90.00
#
_symmetry.space_group_name_H-M   'P 1'
#
loop_
_entity.id
_entity.type
_entity.pdbx_description
1 polymer ?
#
loop_
_entity_poly.entity_id
_entity_poly.type
_entity_poly.pdbx_seq_one_letter_code
_entity_poly.pdbx_strand_id
1 'polypeptide(L)'
;MYKNIKEQKLSTANNNSDSNNTANFNHATNNYSNVNPNALLSSSLHCELQVGMIRVCLANDKVNEALSIFKELSNDVYANFISKNLQPPMSVKSYMTTAHLSFIGFCKDVDTANVFFLDAINGEMPYPTPLQLNFIKKYISNTWEITNDIDKVKEIWIRTWQYYEFKRLGNNSISASLNDLFLSIFFQKHTNYSDESFNKLINIINEYCTIRRIDEPFINVLFSKSRNWNDLKVFNYIFNLSSSSDFVKTNVFYRCCLKACGSINSLDADQILMLFKNLLLINASNGYRGIAHADWTALRDATISSPILLSTENCATSRIDLYYKLWKLCSPYLLSLDDFKNYIYKDIKLNYAYSKIFENIANIRTDDIQLPEIGSYSRNFSIDNYTGYSY
;
A
#
# COMPACT_ATOMS: atom_id res chain seq x y z
N MET A 1 -26.57 -25.70 14.82
CA MET A 1 -25.61 -26.72 14.32
C MET A 1 -24.45 -26.11 13.50
N TYR A 2 -24.70 -25.18 12.57
CA TYR A 2 -23.63 -24.53 11.78
C TYR A 2 -22.72 -23.55 12.53
N LYS A 3 -23.14 -23.01 13.68
CA LYS A 3 -22.33 -22.09 14.51
C LYS A 3 -21.22 -22.84 15.29
N ASN A 4 -21.55 -24.01 15.85
CA ASN A 4 -20.59 -24.85 16.60
C ASN A 4 -19.49 -25.47 15.72
N ILE A 5 -19.75 -25.74 14.43
CA ILE A 5 -18.74 -26.28 13.51
C ILE A 5 -17.69 -25.22 13.13
N LYS A 6 -18.09 -23.94 13.09
CA LYS A 6 -17.17 -22.83 12.77
C LYS A 6 -16.25 -22.51 13.96
N GLU A 7 -16.79 -22.54 15.19
CA GLU A 7 -16.01 -22.37 16.43
C GLU A 7 -15.07 -23.57 16.70
N GLN A 8 -15.52 -24.80 16.46
CA GLN A 8 -14.64 -25.97 16.56
C GLN A 8 -13.51 -25.97 15.52
N LYS A 9 -13.77 -25.54 14.28
CA LYS A 9 -12.74 -25.42 13.23
C LYS A 9 -11.73 -24.28 13.48
N LEU A 10 -12.15 -23.17 14.10
CA LEU A 10 -11.21 -22.13 14.55
C LEU A 10 -10.34 -22.60 15.72
N SER A 11 -10.91 -23.34 16.69
CA SER A 11 -10.12 -23.85 17.83
C SER A 11 -9.13 -24.94 17.41
N THR A 12 -9.48 -25.81 16.46
CA THR A 12 -8.57 -26.84 15.95
C THR A 12 -7.51 -26.27 15.00
N ALA A 13 -7.79 -25.19 14.27
CA ALA A 13 -6.79 -24.47 13.48
C ALA A 13 -5.75 -23.75 14.36
N ASN A 14 -6.18 -23.10 15.45
CA ASN A 14 -5.25 -22.47 16.41
C ASN A 14 -4.43 -23.51 17.18
N ASN A 15 -5.04 -24.62 17.61
CA ASN A 15 -4.30 -25.68 18.31
C ASN A 15 -3.27 -26.39 17.40
N ASN A 16 -3.57 -26.53 16.10
CA ASN A 16 -2.64 -27.09 15.11
C ASN A 16 -1.55 -26.09 14.67
N SER A 17 -1.79 -24.78 14.69
CA SER A 17 -0.74 -23.78 14.46
C SER A 17 0.21 -23.70 15.66
N ASP A 18 -0.31 -23.75 16.88
CA ASP A 18 0.49 -23.64 18.10
C ASP A 18 1.35 -24.87 18.34
N SER A 19 0.81 -26.08 18.11
CA SER A 19 1.59 -27.32 18.22
C SER A 19 2.70 -27.43 17.16
N ASN A 20 2.43 -27.02 15.91
CA ASN A 20 3.45 -26.98 14.86
C ASN A 20 4.51 -25.90 15.11
N ASN A 21 4.11 -24.71 15.59
CA ASN A 21 5.06 -23.66 15.98
C ASN A 21 5.94 -24.10 17.14
N THR A 22 5.37 -24.78 18.14
CA THR A 22 6.10 -25.31 19.30
C THR A 22 7.08 -26.42 18.91
N ALA A 23 6.68 -27.34 18.02
CA ALA A 23 7.55 -28.40 17.51
C ALA A 23 8.72 -27.83 16.69
N ASN A 24 8.45 -26.82 15.85
CA ASN A 24 9.47 -26.12 15.07
C ASN A 24 10.42 -25.31 15.97
N PHE A 25 9.91 -24.68 17.02
CA PHE A 25 10.71 -23.97 18.02
C PHE A 25 11.65 -24.90 18.78
N ASN A 26 11.15 -26.04 19.27
CA ASN A 26 11.97 -27.04 19.98
C ASN A 26 13.07 -27.61 19.08
N HIS A 27 12.76 -27.88 17.81
CA HIS A 27 13.75 -28.33 16.83
C HIS A 27 14.84 -27.27 16.58
N ALA A 28 14.45 -26.00 16.39
CA ALA A 28 15.40 -24.90 16.22
C ALA A 28 16.29 -24.71 17.46
N THR A 29 15.71 -24.79 18.66
CA THR A 29 16.43 -24.67 19.94
C THR A 29 17.44 -25.81 20.12
N ASN A 30 17.03 -27.05 19.84
CA ASN A 30 17.92 -28.21 19.92
C ASN A 30 19.10 -28.09 18.95
N ASN A 31 18.86 -27.61 17.73
CA ASN A 31 19.93 -27.40 16.76
C ASN A 31 20.88 -26.27 17.19
N TYR A 32 20.36 -25.19 17.76
CA TYR A 32 21.17 -24.09 18.28
C TYR A 32 22.07 -24.53 19.44
N SER A 33 21.53 -25.26 20.42
CA SER A 33 22.29 -25.78 21.57
C SER A 33 23.40 -26.76 21.22
N ASN A 34 23.34 -27.39 20.04
CA ASN A 34 24.33 -28.36 19.57
C ASN A 34 25.51 -27.73 18.79
N VAL A 35 25.51 -26.41 18.58
CA VAL A 35 26.59 -25.71 17.85
C VAL A 35 27.75 -25.41 18.80
N ASN A 36 28.96 -25.84 18.43
CA ASN A 36 30.17 -25.63 19.22
C ASN A 36 30.65 -24.16 19.13
N PRO A 37 30.73 -23.41 20.25
CA PRO A 37 31.11 -21.99 20.24
C PRO A 37 32.58 -21.72 19.87
N ASN A 38 33.48 -22.72 19.87
CA ASN A 38 34.94 -22.49 19.85
C ASN A 38 35.65 -22.53 18.47
N ALA A 39 34.96 -22.71 17.35
CA ALA A 39 35.61 -23.05 16.08
C ALA A 39 35.95 -21.87 15.14
N LEU A 40 36.73 -20.84 15.54
CA LEU A 40 37.24 -19.65 14.78
C LEU A 40 36.63 -19.22 13.40
N LEU A 41 36.51 -20.10 12.39
CA LEU A 41 35.60 -19.92 11.22
C LEU A 41 34.10 -19.82 11.62
N SER A 42 33.78 -20.18 12.87
CA SER A 42 32.46 -20.26 13.48
C SER A 42 31.95 -18.95 14.02
N SER A 43 32.76 -17.90 14.18
CA SER A 43 32.29 -16.67 14.83
C SER A 43 31.20 -15.95 14.03
N SER A 44 31.35 -15.86 12.70
CA SER A 44 30.31 -15.28 11.83
C SER A 44 29.07 -16.17 11.75
N LEU A 45 29.25 -17.49 11.55
CA LEU A 45 28.17 -18.48 11.55
C LEU A 45 27.40 -18.49 12.87
N HIS A 46 28.10 -18.35 14.00
CA HIS A 46 27.52 -18.26 15.33
C HIS A 46 26.69 -16.99 15.49
N CYS A 47 27.18 -15.83 15.03
CA CYS A 47 26.42 -14.58 15.06
C CYS A 47 25.17 -14.65 14.17
N GLU A 48 25.25 -15.25 12.98
CA GLU A 48 24.10 -15.48 12.10
C GLU A 48 23.06 -16.40 12.75
N LEU A 49 23.52 -17.48 13.38
CA LEU A 49 22.67 -18.41 14.12
C LEU A 49 22.02 -17.74 15.33
N GLN A 50 22.75 -16.94 16.09
CA GLN A 50 22.23 -16.13 17.21
C GLN A 50 21.13 -15.18 16.74
N VAL A 51 21.35 -14.44 15.64
CA VAL A 51 20.34 -13.56 15.05
C VAL A 51 19.11 -14.36 14.58
N GLY A 52 19.32 -15.52 13.96
CA GLY A 52 18.24 -16.42 13.56
C GLY A 52 17.43 -16.91 14.76
N MET A 53 18.11 -17.33 15.83
CA MET A 53 17.50 -17.83 17.04
C MET A 53 16.72 -16.72 17.78
N ILE A 54 17.25 -15.49 17.84
CA ILE A 54 16.52 -14.32 18.34
C ILE A 54 15.18 -14.18 17.62
N ARG A 55 15.14 -14.25 16.29
CA ARG A 55 13.87 -14.15 15.53
C ARG A 55 12.92 -15.30 15.85
N VAL A 56 13.43 -16.51 16.00
CA VAL A 56 12.64 -17.70 16.39
C VAL A 56 12.04 -17.53 17.78
N CYS A 57 12.83 -17.08 18.76
CA CYS A 57 12.36 -16.74 20.11
C CYS A 57 11.27 -15.65 20.07
N LEU A 58 11.50 -14.56 19.34
CA LEU A 58 10.54 -13.46 19.23
C LEU A 58 9.21 -13.90 18.58
N ALA A 59 9.26 -14.72 17.54
CA ALA A 59 8.06 -15.25 16.88
C ALA A 59 7.21 -16.15 17.80
N ASN A 60 7.86 -16.83 18.76
CA ASN A 60 7.25 -17.74 19.73
C ASN A 60 7.06 -17.12 21.12
N ASP A 61 7.04 -15.77 21.22
CA ASP A 61 6.77 -15.05 22.47
C ASP A 61 7.78 -15.32 23.60
N LYS A 62 9.01 -15.72 23.24
CA LYS A 62 10.13 -15.98 24.16
C LYS A 62 11.06 -14.77 24.28
N VAL A 63 10.51 -13.62 24.68
CA VAL A 63 11.25 -12.34 24.71
C VAL A 63 12.49 -12.39 25.61
N ASN A 64 12.38 -12.98 26.80
CA ASN A 64 13.51 -13.07 27.74
C ASN A 64 14.67 -13.92 27.19
N GLU A 65 14.36 -15.01 26.48
CA GLU A 65 15.36 -15.85 25.84
C GLU A 65 16.05 -15.10 24.70
N ALA A 66 15.27 -14.38 23.87
CA ALA A 66 15.81 -13.51 22.83
C ALA A 66 16.74 -12.43 23.41
N LEU A 67 16.36 -11.79 24.52
CA LEU A 67 17.18 -10.77 25.20
C LEU A 67 18.48 -11.38 25.75
N SER A 68 18.42 -12.60 26.29
CA SER A 68 19.61 -13.32 26.75
C SER A 68 20.59 -13.58 25.61
N ILE A 69 20.09 -14.08 24.46
CA ILE A 69 20.91 -14.33 23.28
C ILE A 69 21.47 -13.01 22.71
N PHE A 70 20.69 -11.94 22.73
CA PHE A 70 21.14 -10.63 22.28
C PHE A 70 22.27 -10.05 23.15
N LYS A 71 22.17 -10.24 24.48
CA LYS A 71 23.22 -9.87 25.43
C LYS A 71 24.48 -10.69 25.22
N GLU A 72 24.35 -11.99 24.98
CA GLU A 72 25.46 -12.88 24.64
C GLU A 72 26.15 -12.42 23.35
N LEU A 73 25.39 -12.24 22.26
CA LEU A 73 25.89 -11.70 20.99
C LEU A 73 26.64 -10.38 21.18
N SER A 74 26.08 -9.45 21.96
CA SER A 74 26.71 -8.16 22.22
C SER A 74 28.02 -8.30 23.00
N ASN A 75 28.06 -9.18 24.01
CA ASN A 75 29.27 -9.49 24.75
C ASN A 75 30.32 -10.14 23.86
N ASP A 76 29.95 -11.11 23.02
CA ASP A 76 30.86 -11.79 22.10
C ASP A 76 31.48 -10.79 21.12
N VAL A 77 30.70 -9.84 20.63
CA VAL A 77 31.19 -8.82 19.69
C VAL A 77 32.06 -7.78 20.39
N TYR A 78 31.71 -7.31 21.58
CA TYR A 78 32.50 -6.25 22.24
C TYR A 78 33.66 -6.79 23.06
N ALA A 79 33.47 -7.83 23.88
CA ALA A 79 34.51 -8.37 24.76
C ALA A 79 35.72 -8.92 23.98
N ASN A 80 35.49 -9.58 22.85
CA ASN A 80 36.57 -10.13 22.02
C ASN A 80 37.45 -9.07 21.35
N PHE A 81 36.90 -7.89 21.09
CA PHE A 81 37.61 -6.80 20.42
C PHE A 81 38.19 -5.81 21.44
N ILE A 82 37.46 -5.49 22.50
CA ILE A 82 37.93 -4.64 23.61
C ILE A 82 39.13 -5.27 24.31
N SER A 83 39.10 -6.58 24.59
CA SER A 83 40.26 -7.29 25.19
C SER A 83 41.52 -7.23 24.33
N LYS A 84 41.38 -7.00 23.02
CA LYS A 84 42.47 -6.83 22.06
C LYS A 84 42.80 -5.36 21.75
N ASN A 85 42.14 -4.41 22.43
CA ASN A 85 42.23 -2.97 22.15
C ASN A 85 41.88 -2.60 20.69
N LEU A 86 40.98 -3.37 20.07
CA LEU A 86 40.51 -3.18 18.69
C LEU A 86 39.05 -2.72 18.67
N GLN A 87 38.68 -1.97 17.64
CA GLN A 87 37.28 -1.67 17.35
C GLN A 87 36.66 -2.81 16.52
N PRO A 88 35.43 -3.27 16.84
CA PRO A 88 34.76 -4.28 16.03
C PRO A 88 34.54 -3.78 14.60
N PRO A 89 34.86 -4.57 13.57
CA PRO A 89 34.62 -4.20 12.18
C PRO A 89 33.11 -4.07 11.92
N MET A 90 32.75 -3.28 10.91
CA MET A 90 31.35 -3.00 10.57
C MET A 90 30.54 -4.26 10.25
N SER A 91 31.18 -5.26 9.63
CA SER A 91 30.58 -6.57 9.31
C SER A 91 30.18 -7.38 10.54
N VAL A 92 30.77 -7.11 11.70
CA VAL A 92 30.40 -7.77 12.96
C VAL A 92 29.34 -6.94 13.69
N LYS A 93 29.45 -5.60 13.63
CA LYS A 93 28.41 -4.69 14.14
C LYS A 93 27.06 -4.85 13.43
N SER A 94 27.05 -5.30 12.18
CA SER A 94 25.82 -5.55 11.42
C SER A 94 24.98 -6.69 12.00
N TYR A 95 25.57 -7.66 12.72
CA TYR A 95 24.79 -8.71 13.42
C TYR A 95 24.00 -8.11 14.58
N MET A 96 24.63 -7.26 15.39
CA MET A 96 23.93 -6.53 16.46
C MET A 96 22.85 -5.60 15.89
N THR A 97 23.17 -4.92 14.78
CA THR A 97 22.20 -4.10 14.03
C THR A 97 20.98 -4.94 13.64
N THR A 98 21.21 -6.12 13.06
CA THR A 98 20.15 -7.00 12.58
C THR A 98 19.34 -7.62 13.71
N ALA A 99 19.98 -8.00 14.81
CA ALA A 99 19.32 -8.48 16.01
C ALA A 99 18.43 -7.39 16.62
N HIS A 100 18.97 -6.17 16.77
CA HIS A 100 18.24 -5.01 17.28
C HIS A 100 17.00 -4.68 16.42
N LEU A 101 17.16 -4.63 15.09
CA LEU A 101 16.02 -4.44 14.18
C LEU A 101 15.01 -5.60 14.28
N SER A 102 15.46 -6.81 14.60
CA SER A 102 14.57 -7.96 14.79
C SER A 102 13.67 -7.80 16.02
N PHE A 103 14.15 -7.18 17.11
CA PHE A 103 13.28 -6.80 18.24
C PHE A 103 12.20 -5.82 17.80
N ILE A 104 12.55 -4.78 17.02
CA ILE A 104 11.56 -3.82 16.52
C ILE A 104 10.48 -4.53 15.69
N GLY A 105 10.87 -5.35 14.71
CA GLY A 105 9.93 -5.89 13.75
C GLY A 105 9.23 -7.21 14.11
N PHE A 106 9.77 -8.01 15.04
CA PHE A 106 9.24 -9.35 15.33
C PHE A 106 8.83 -9.56 16.78
N CYS A 107 9.17 -8.65 17.69
CA CYS A 107 8.70 -8.74 19.06
C CYS A 107 7.20 -8.42 19.11
N LYS A 108 6.42 -9.30 19.73
CA LYS A 108 4.99 -9.09 20.02
C LYS A 108 4.78 -8.33 21.33
N ASP A 109 5.76 -8.31 22.21
CA ASP A 109 5.74 -7.38 23.35
C ASP A 109 6.03 -5.97 22.83
N VAL A 110 4.96 -5.17 22.69
CA VAL A 110 4.99 -3.83 22.10
C VAL A 110 5.88 -2.89 22.91
N ASP A 111 5.94 -3.05 24.24
CA ASP A 111 6.73 -2.17 25.10
C ASP A 111 8.22 -2.46 24.91
N THR A 112 8.63 -3.73 24.86
CA THR A 112 10.00 -4.11 24.51
C THR A 112 10.37 -3.65 23.10
N ALA A 113 9.51 -3.85 22.10
CA ALA A 113 9.76 -3.38 20.74
C ALA A 113 9.96 -1.85 20.68
N ASN A 114 9.19 -1.11 21.48
CA ASN A 114 9.28 0.35 21.56
C ASN A 114 10.62 0.80 22.13
N VAL A 115 11.15 0.13 23.15
CA VAL A 115 12.49 0.45 23.70
C VAL A 115 13.55 0.40 22.59
N PHE A 116 13.61 -0.69 21.83
CA PHE A 116 14.56 -0.82 20.72
C PHE A 116 14.30 0.23 19.62
N PHE A 117 13.04 0.52 19.33
CA PHE A 117 12.69 1.55 18.35
C PHE A 117 13.18 2.96 18.76
N LEU A 118 13.00 3.33 20.04
CA LEU A 118 13.45 4.61 20.58
C LEU A 118 14.97 4.70 20.62
N ASP A 119 15.65 3.65 21.06
CA ASP A 119 17.11 3.54 21.04
C ASP A 119 17.67 3.79 19.63
N ALA A 120 17.01 3.23 18.61
CA ALA A 120 17.40 3.43 17.22
C ALA A 120 17.15 4.86 16.71
N ILE A 121 16.06 5.50 17.13
CA ILE A 121 15.75 6.90 16.78
C ILE A 121 16.78 7.84 17.40
N ASN A 122 17.06 7.66 18.68
CA ASN A 122 17.93 8.55 19.45
C ASN A 122 19.42 8.33 19.10
N GLY A 123 19.76 7.20 18.48
CA GLY A 123 21.14 6.87 18.11
C GLY A 123 21.99 6.57 19.35
N GLU A 124 21.38 5.99 20.37
CA GLU A 124 22.03 5.72 21.68
C GLU A 124 22.90 4.46 21.65
N MET A 125 22.86 3.69 20.56
CA MET A 125 23.56 2.42 20.45
C MET A 125 25.01 2.57 19.98
N PRO A 126 25.95 1.75 20.48
CA PRO A 126 27.37 1.77 20.08
C PRO A 126 27.63 1.14 18.69
N TYR A 127 26.57 0.82 17.96
CA TYR A 127 26.53 0.25 16.61
C TYR A 127 25.41 0.93 15.81
N PRO A 128 25.47 0.93 14.47
CA PRO A 128 24.46 1.61 13.67
C PRO A 128 23.10 0.92 13.75
N THR A 129 22.04 1.72 13.84
CA THR A 129 20.64 1.24 13.88
C THR A 129 19.80 1.95 12.82
N PRO A 130 20.09 1.76 11.52
CA PRO A 130 19.29 2.38 10.45
C PRO A 130 17.88 1.80 10.50
N LEU A 131 16.85 2.64 10.69
CA LEU A 131 15.47 2.17 10.69
C LEU A 131 15.07 1.68 9.30
N GLN A 132 15.07 0.35 9.12
CA GLN A 132 14.70 -0.26 7.86
C GLN A 132 13.19 -0.43 7.76
N LEU A 133 12.61 0.01 6.63
CA LEU A 133 11.17 0.11 6.42
C LEU A 133 10.43 -1.22 6.64
N ASN A 134 11.01 -2.34 6.24
CA ASN A 134 10.41 -3.67 6.42
C ASN A 134 10.19 -4.03 7.90
N PHE A 135 11.12 -3.67 8.79
CA PHE A 135 10.96 -3.89 10.23
C PHE A 135 9.96 -2.92 10.84
N ILE A 136 9.97 -1.65 10.43
CA ILE A 136 8.98 -0.66 10.88
C ILE A 136 7.56 -1.05 10.49
N LYS A 137 7.36 -1.53 9.26
CA LYS A 137 6.03 -1.99 8.82
C LYS A 137 5.52 -3.14 9.69
N LYS A 138 6.38 -4.10 10.02
CA LYS A 138 6.00 -5.17 10.94
C LYS A 138 5.72 -4.66 12.34
N TYR A 139 6.51 -3.71 12.83
CA TYR A 139 6.28 -3.10 14.13
C TYR A 139 4.92 -2.41 14.23
N ILE A 140 4.55 -1.62 13.21
CA ILE A 140 3.24 -0.98 13.08
C ILE A 140 2.13 -2.04 13.02
N SER A 141 2.28 -3.09 12.20
CA SER A 141 1.30 -4.18 12.10
C SER A 141 1.11 -4.92 13.43
N ASN A 142 2.19 -5.34 14.09
CA ASN A 142 2.13 -6.02 15.38
C ASN A 142 1.47 -5.13 16.44
N THR A 143 1.84 -3.85 16.49
CA THR A 143 1.24 -2.90 17.44
C THR A 143 -0.27 -2.81 17.22
N TRP A 144 -0.72 -2.70 15.98
CA TRP A 144 -2.14 -2.68 15.64
C TRP A 144 -2.85 -3.99 16.02
N GLU A 145 -2.29 -5.14 15.63
CA GLU A 145 -2.88 -6.46 15.89
C GLU A 145 -3.04 -6.77 17.38
N ILE A 146 -2.11 -6.29 18.21
CA ILE A 146 -2.07 -6.60 19.64
C ILE A 146 -2.85 -5.59 20.47
N THR A 147 -2.73 -4.30 20.16
CA THR A 147 -3.33 -3.24 20.99
C THR A 147 -4.65 -2.72 20.44
N ASN A 148 -4.88 -2.84 19.12
CA ASN A 148 -5.99 -2.22 18.41
C ASN A 148 -6.11 -0.69 18.67
N ASP A 149 -4.99 -0.08 19.02
CA ASP A 149 -4.83 1.32 19.41
C ASP A 149 -4.19 2.12 18.26
N ILE A 150 -4.99 2.97 17.63
CA ILE A 150 -4.55 3.80 16.51
C ILE A 150 -3.56 4.88 16.94
N ASP A 151 -3.63 5.36 18.18
CA ASP A 151 -2.78 6.45 18.65
C ASP A 151 -1.34 5.96 18.86
N LYS A 152 -1.16 4.73 19.37
CA LYS A 152 0.16 4.07 19.41
C LYS A 152 0.73 3.85 18.01
N VAL A 153 -0.09 3.39 17.07
CA VAL A 153 0.32 3.20 15.67
C VAL A 153 0.72 4.53 15.03
N LYS A 154 -0.05 5.60 15.28
CA LYS A 154 0.23 6.95 14.80
C LYS A 154 1.54 7.48 15.38
N GLU A 155 1.81 7.26 16.67
CA GLU A 155 3.07 7.67 17.30
C GLU A 155 4.29 7.04 16.60
N ILE A 156 4.26 5.73 16.35
CA ILE A 156 5.32 5.02 15.64
C ILE A 156 5.50 5.61 14.23
N TRP A 157 4.39 5.83 13.52
CA TRP A 157 4.39 6.40 12.17
C TRP A 157 4.99 7.82 12.13
N ILE A 158 4.58 8.70 13.03
CA ILE A 158 5.11 10.08 13.14
C ILE A 158 6.61 10.07 13.45
N ARG A 159 7.04 9.32 14.47
CA ARG A 159 8.44 9.23 14.85
C ARG A 159 9.31 8.66 13.73
N THR A 160 8.79 7.68 12.98
CA THR A 160 9.47 7.13 11.80
C THR A 160 9.68 8.20 10.74
N TRP A 161 8.65 9.01 10.43
CA TRP A 161 8.77 10.09 9.46
C TRP A 161 9.76 11.17 9.90
N GLN A 162 9.70 11.59 11.17
CA GLN A 162 10.65 12.53 11.74
C GLN A 162 12.09 12.04 11.58
N TYR A 163 12.34 10.75 11.87
CA TYR A 163 13.64 10.13 11.67
C TYR A 163 14.06 10.14 10.18
N TYR A 164 13.18 9.73 9.26
CA TYR A 164 13.51 9.67 7.84
C TYR A 164 13.76 11.03 7.21
N GLU A 165 13.02 12.06 7.58
CA GLU A 165 13.28 13.43 7.10
C GLU A 165 14.55 14.00 7.72
N PHE A 166 14.76 13.83 9.03
CA PHE A 166 16.00 14.27 9.70
C PHE A 166 17.25 13.64 9.08
N LYS A 167 17.20 12.34 8.76
CA LYS A 167 18.30 11.61 8.10
C LYS A 167 18.32 11.74 6.58
N ARG A 168 17.38 12.48 5.97
CA ARG A 168 17.23 12.65 4.51
C ARG A 168 17.10 11.32 3.75
N LEU A 169 16.40 10.36 4.35
CA LEU A 169 16.10 9.05 3.76
C LEU A 169 14.72 9.02 3.08
N GLY A 170 13.84 9.97 3.42
CA GLY A 170 12.48 10.07 2.91
C GLY A 170 12.42 10.22 1.39
N ASN A 171 11.71 9.31 0.74
CA ASN A 171 11.51 9.30 -0.71
C ASN A 171 10.12 8.76 -1.07
N ASN A 172 9.74 8.88 -2.33
CA ASN A 172 8.41 8.51 -2.83
C ASN A 172 8.05 7.02 -2.62
N SER A 173 9.04 6.11 -2.63
CA SER A 173 8.81 4.68 -2.39
C SER A 173 8.49 4.40 -0.92
N ILE A 174 9.23 5.04 0.00
CA ILE A 174 8.93 4.99 1.43
C ILE A 174 7.57 5.63 1.69
N SER A 175 7.27 6.78 1.07
CA SER A 175 5.97 7.46 1.19
C SER A 175 4.83 6.54 0.79
N ALA A 176 4.89 5.93 -0.40
CA ALA A 176 3.88 4.99 -0.85
C ALA A 176 3.67 3.85 0.17
N SER A 177 4.75 3.20 0.60
CA SER A 177 4.68 1.95 1.37
C SER A 177 4.33 2.14 2.84
N LEU A 178 4.83 3.19 3.49
CA LEU A 178 4.56 3.48 4.89
C LEU A 178 3.17 4.10 5.08
N ASN A 179 2.81 5.05 4.22
CA ASN A 179 1.49 5.69 4.29
C ASN A 179 0.38 4.72 3.87
N ASP A 180 0.62 3.81 2.92
CA ASP A 180 -0.34 2.74 2.59
C ASP A 180 -0.69 1.89 3.80
N LEU A 181 0.31 1.47 4.59
CA LEU A 181 0.07 0.67 5.80
C LEU A 181 -0.71 1.47 6.85
N PHE A 182 -0.21 2.65 7.21
CA PHE A 182 -0.82 3.47 8.25
C PHE A 182 -2.27 3.87 7.89
N LEU A 183 -2.49 4.35 6.66
CA LEU A 183 -3.83 4.75 6.22
C LEU A 183 -4.75 3.53 6.06
N SER A 184 -4.25 2.35 5.68
CA SER A 184 -5.07 1.13 5.71
C SER A 184 -5.60 0.84 7.11
N ILE A 185 -4.75 0.95 8.14
CA ILE A 185 -5.15 0.76 9.53
C ILE A 185 -6.16 1.83 9.96
N PHE A 186 -5.92 3.09 9.60
CA PHE A 186 -6.83 4.19 9.90
C PHE A 186 -8.24 3.96 9.31
N PHE A 187 -8.34 3.65 8.01
CA PHE A 187 -9.62 3.40 7.35
C PHE A 187 -10.23 2.06 7.74
N GLN A 188 -9.45 1.10 8.25
CA GLN A 188 -9.99 -0.11 8.89
C GLN A 188 -10.68 0.23 10.21
N LYS A 189 -10.04 1.03 11.09
CA LYS A 189 -10.63 1.49 12.36
C LYS A 189 -11.87 2.36 12.15
N HIS A 190 -11.82 3.22 11.13
CA HIS A 190 -12.90 4.12 10.76
C HIS A 190 -13.53 3.65 9.45
N THR A 191 -14.23 2.50 9.48
CA THR A 191 -14.76 1.87 8.25
C THR A 191 -15.79 2.74 7.53
N ASN A 192 -16.62 3.46 8.28
CA ASN A 192 -17.64 4.35 7.75
C ASN A 192 -17.26 5.82 7.97
N TYR A 193 -17.77 6.68 7.09
CA TYR A 193 -17.63 8.12 7.23
C TYR A 193 -18.33 8.64 8.50
N SER A 194 -17.68 9.55 9.20
CA SER A 194 -18.30 10.47 10.16
C SER A 194 -17.52 11.78 10.16
N ASP A 195 -18.14 12.89 10.56
CA ASP A 195 -17.42 14.16 10.70
C ASP A 195 -16.26 14.05 11.71
N GLU A 196 -16.42 13.21 12.75
CA GLU A 196 -15.37 12.95 13.73
C GLU A 196 -14.15 12.24 13.09
N SER A 197 -14.38 11.16 12.32
CA SER A 197 -13.28 10.44 11.66
C SER A 197 -12.62 11.30 10.58
N PHE A 198 -13.40 12.12 9.88
CA PHE A 198 -12.86 13.05 8.90
C PHE A 198 -12.00 14.15 9.54
N ASN A 199 -12.44 14.73 10.66
CA ASN A 199 -11.61 15.69 11.41
C ASN A 199 -10.32 15.05 11.94
N LYS A 200 -10.38 13.79 12.38
CA LYS A 200 -9.18 13.03 12.76
C LYS A 200 -8.22 12.84 11.58
N LEU A 201 -8.73 12.53 10.39
CA LEU A 201 -7.92 12.43 9.17
C LEU A 201 -7.25 13.78 8.82
N ILE A 202 -7.99 14.88 8.90
CA ILE A 202 -7.44 16.23 8.67
C ILE A 202 -6.30 16.53 9.63
N ASN A 203 -6.47 16.23 10.93
CA ASN A 203 -5.42 16.45 11.93
C ASN A 203 -4.17 15.61 11.64
N ILE A 204 -4.34 14.34 11.27
CA ILE A 204 -3.24 13.45 10.85
C ILE A 204 -2.48 14.03 9.66
N ILE A 205 -3.20 14.51 8.65
CA ILE A 205 -2.60 15.12 7.45
C ILE A 205 -1.83 16.40 7.83
N ASN A 206 -2.41 17.25 8.68
CA ASN A 206 -1.75 18.47 9.13
C ASN A 206 -0.46 18.17 9.91
N GLU A 207 -0.48 17.19 10.81
CA GLU A 207 0.71 16.75 11.54
C GLU A 207 1.79 16.21 10.59
N TYR A 208 1.42 15.39 9.61
CA TYR A 208 2.34 14.92 8.57
C TYR A 208 2.98 16.07 7.79
N CYS A 209 2.19 17.08 7.41
CA CYS A 209 2.66 18.27 6.69
C CYS A 209 3.69 19.07 7.48
N THR A 210 3.71 18.99 8.82
CA THR A 210 4.76 19.64 9.62
C THR A 210 6.12 18.95 9.51
N ILE A 211 6.13 17.68 9.08
CA ILE A 211 7.34 16.84 9.00
C ILE A 211 7.84 16.80 7.56
N ARG A 212 6.94 16.57 6.59
CA ARG A 212 7.27 16.39 5.18
C ARG A 212 6.23 17.08 4.31
N ARG A 213 6.67 17.64 3.18
CA ARG A 213 5.76 18.14 2.13
C ARG A 213 4.97 16.98 1.52
N ILE A 214 3.72 17.26 1.20
CA ILE A 214 2.86 16.30 0.50
C ILE A 214 3.45 15.96 -0.87
N ASP A 215 3.58 14.66 -1.12
CA ASP A 215 3.98 14.10 -2.41
C ASP A 215 2.82 13.32 -3.06
N GLU A 216 2.95 13.05 -4.37
CA GLU A 216 1.93 12.32 -5.12
C GLU A 216 1.61 10.94 -4.51
N PRO A 217 2.59 10.12 -4.07
CA PRO A 217 2.28 8.84 -3.43
C PRO A 217 1.36 8.96 -2.21
N PHE A 218 1.57 9.95 -1.34
CA PHE A 218 0.70 10.18 -0.18
C PHE A 218 -0.75 10.43 -0.61
N ILE A 219 -0.94 11.33 -1.58
CA ILE A 219 -2.27 11.65 -2.13
C ILE A 219 -2.92 10.44 -2.81
N ASN A 220 -2.16 9.68 -3.59
CA ASN A 220 -2.65 8.48 -4.27
C ASN A 220 -3.11 7.41 -3.27
N VAL A 221 -2.40 7.26 -2.15
CA VAL A 221 -2.82 6.39 -1.06
C VAL A 221 -4.11 6.92 -0.41
N LEU A 222 -4.20 8.21 -0.10
CA LEU A 222 -5.43 8.80 0.46
C LEU A 222 -6.65 8.51 -0.41
N PHE A 223 -6.58 8.80 -1.72
CA PHE A 223 -7.66 8.48 -2.66
C PHE A 223 -8.00 6.99 -2.68
N SER A 224 -7.00 6.11 -2.63
CA SER A 224 -7.20 4.67 -2.67
C SER A 224 -7.92 4.15 -1.42
N LYS A 225 -7.52 4.64 -0.24
CA LYS A 225 -8.04 4.15 1.04
C LYS A 225 -9.36 4.80 1.44
N SER A 226 -9.60 6.06 1.06
CA SER A 226 -10.84 6.76 1.41
C SER A 226 -12.08 6.32 0.62
N ARG A 227 -11.93 5.42 -0.37
CA ARG A 227 -13.02 4.96 -1.24
C ARG A 227 -14.17 4.35 -0.46
N ASN A 228 -13.90 3.68 0.65
CA ASN A 228 -14.91 3.05 1.49
C ASN A 228 -15.90 4.04 2.13
N TRP A 229 -15.51 5.31 2.27
CA TRP A 229 -16.38 6.35 2.83
C TRP A 229 -17.43 6.86 1.84
N ASN A 230 -17.23 6.68 0.53
CA ASN A 230 -18.17 7.09 -0.53
C ASN A 230 -18.60 8.57 -0.46
N ASP A 231 -17.76 9.45 0.09
CA ASP A 231 -18.13 10.82 0.46
C ASP A 231 -17.44 11.88 -0.43
N LEU A 232 -18.24 12.81 -0.97
CA LEU A 232 -17.77 13.86 -1.88
C LEU A 232 -16.92 14.93 -1.17
N LYS A 233 -17.22 15.25 0.09
CA LYS A 233 -16.48 16.25 0.88
C LYS A 233 -15.05 15.76 1.12
N VAL A 234 -14.89 14.47 1.41
CA VAL A 234 -13.58 13.82 1.58
C VAL A 234 -12.79 13.85 0.28
N PHE A 235 -13.41 13.46 -0.84
CA PHE A 235 -12.75 13.51 -2.16
C PHE A 235 -12.30 14.93 -2.52
N ASN A 236 -13.19 15.91 -2.38
CA ASN A 236 -12.88 17.31 -2.69
C ASN A 236 -11.75 17.84 -1.80
N TYR A 237 -11.73 17.47 -0.52
CA TYR A 237 -10.64 17.85 0.37
C TYR A 237 -9.28 17.29 -0.11
N ILE A 238 -9.21 15.98 -0.42
CA ILE A 238 -7.97 15.35 -0.92
C ILE A 238 -7.55 15.95 -2.27
N PHE A 239 -8.51 16.20 -3.16
CA PHE A 239 -8.25 16.83 -4.45
C PHE A 239 -7.72 18.26 -4.29
N ASN A 240 -8.33 19.07 -3.43
CA ASN A 240 -7.87 20.43 -3.15
C ASN A 240 -6.48 20.44 -2.51
N LEU A 241 -6.22 19.51 -1.59
CA LEU A 241 -4.90 19.32 -0.97
C LEU A 241 -3.82 19.03 -2.03
N SER A 242 -4.16 18.22 -3.04
CA SER A 242 -3.28 17.95 -4.18
C SER A 242 -3.06 19.18 -5.08
N SER A 243 -4.06 20.03 -5.22
CA SER A 243 -3.99 21.25 -6.03
C SER A 243 -3.13 22.33 -5.38
N SER A 244 -3.12 22.39 -4.04
CA SER A 244 -2.25 23.29 -3.27
C SER A 244 -0.83 22.76 -3.03
N SER A 245 -0.51 21.54 -3.49
CA SER A 245 0.79 20.92 -3.30
C SER A 245 1.70 21.08 -4.53
N ASP A 246 3.01 21.24 -4.30
CA ASP A 246 4.01 21.55 -5.34
C ASP A 246 4.46 20.35 -6.20
N PHE A 247 3.74 19.23 -6.20
CA PHE A 247 4.13 18.06 -7.00
C PHE A 247 3.45 18.06 -8.39
N VAL A 248 4.19 17.55 -9.38
CA VAL A 248 3.67 17.35 -10.74
C VAL A 248 2.70 16.16 -10.73
N LYS A 249 1.46 16.40 -11.17
CA LYS A 249 0.42 15.36 -11.26
C LYS A 249 0.70 14.46 -12.46
N THR A 250 1.04 13.19 -12.20
CA THR A 250 1.26 12.21 -13.27
C THR A 250 -0.03 11.53 -13.73
N ASN A 251 0.08 10.63 -14.71
CA ASN A 251 -1.04 9.78 -15.10
C ASN A 251 -1.52 8.86 -13.96
N VAL A 252 -0.65 8.50 -13.00
CA VAL A 252 -1.02 7.69 -11.84
C VAL A 252 -1.99 8.46 -10.94
N PHE A 253 -1.72 9.74 -10.69
CA PHE A 253 -2.62 10.63 -9.95
C PHE A 253 -4.04 10.64 -10.52
N TYR A 254 -4.20 10.89 -11.82
CA TYR A 254 -5.53 10.95 -12.44
C TYR A 254 -6.23 9.59 -12.46
N ARG A 255 -5.49 8.49 -12.63
CA ARG A 255 -6.04 7.13 -12.49
C ARG A 255 -6.57 6.89 -11.08
N CYS A 256 -5.85 7.32 -10.04
CA CYS A 256 -6.32 7.23 -8.65
C CYS A 256 -7.57 8.08 -8.42
N CYS A 257 -7.61 9.32 -8.94
CA CYS A 257 -8.79 10.19 -8.86
C CYS A 257 -10.02 9.53 -9.50
N LEU A 258 -9.89 9.02 -10.74
CA LEU A 258 -10.98 8.34 -11.45
C LEU A 258 -11.50 7.12 -10.67
N LYS A 259 -10.60 6.27 -10.17
CA LYS A 259 -10.98 5.12 -9.35
C LYS A 259 -11.72 5.52 -8.06
N ALA A 260 -11.32 6.62 -7.44
CA ALA A 260 -11.99 7.15 -6.25
C ALA A 260 -13.38 7.72 -6.57
N CYS A 261 -13.55 8.40 -7.71
CA CYS A 261 -14.84 8.88 -8.21
C CYS A 261 -15.87 7.75 -8.39
N GLY A 262 -15.38 6.56 -8.75
CA GLY A 262 -16.21 5.36 -8.89
C GLY A 262 -16.98 4.96 -7.63
N SER A 263 -16.58 5.40 -6.44
CA SER A 263 -17.27 5.11 -5.17
C SER A 263 -18.27 6.18 -4.73
N ILE A 264 -18.29 7.37 -5.35
CA ILE A 264 -19.00 8.53 -4.82
C ILE A 264 -20.32 8.72 -5.55
N ASN A 265 -21.46 8.61 -4.86
CA ASN A 265 -22.79 8.71 -5.47
C ASN A 265 -23.08 10.09 -6.08
N SER A 266 -22.76 11.16 -5.35
CA SER A 266 -23.12 12.54 -5.72
C SER A 266 -22.19 13.19 -6.74
N LEU A 267 -21.23 12.46 -7.29
CA LEU A 267 -20.24 12.99 -8.23
C LEU A 267 -20.77 12.90 -9.66
N ASP A 268 -20.75 14.03 -10.36
CA ASP A 268 -21.34 14.17 -11.69
C ASP A 268 -20.44 13.61 -12.81
N ALA A 269 -21.07 13.19 -13.91
CA ALA A 269 -20.38 12.65 -15.09
C ALA A 269 -19.39 13.66 -15.69
N ASP A 270 -19.69 14.97 -15.65
CA ASP A 270 -18.79 16.00 -16.18
C ASP A 270 -17.46 16.07 -15.42
N GLN A 271 -17.49 15.80 -14.11
CA GLN A 271 -16.25 15.76 -13.30
C GLN A 271 -15.38 14.55 -13.68
N ILE A 272 -16.00 13.39 -13.97
CA ILE A 272 -15.29 12.21 -14.48
C ILE A 272 -14.67 12.52 -15.85
N LEU A 273 -15.44 13.14 -16.75
CA LEU A 273 -14.96 13.55 -18.07
C LEU A 273 -13.77 14.50 -17.96
N MET A 274 -13.82 15.51 -17.08
CA MET A 274 -12.72 16.44 -16.86
C MET A 274 -11.45 15.72 -16.37
N LEU A 275 -11.57 14.79 -15.41
CA LEU A 275 -10.43 14.01 -14.93
C LEU A 275 -9.82 13.13 -16.04
N PHE A 276 -10.68 12.54 -16.88
CA PHE A 276 -10.22 11.74 -18.01
C PHE A 276 -9.52 12.58 -19.08
N LYS A 277 -10.04 13.77 -19.41
CA LYS A 277 -9.37 14.73 -20.29
C LYS A 277 -7.98 15.10 -19.78
N ASN A 278 -7.85 15.41 -18.50
CA ASN A 278 -6.57 15.73 -17.89
C ASN A 278 -5.59 14.55 -17.95
N LEU A 279 -6.08 13.32 -17.76
CA LEU A 279 -5.28 12.11 -17.95
C LEU A 279 -4.75 11.99 -19.39
N LEU A 280 -5.62 12.18 -20.39
CA LEU A 280 -5.22 12.14 -21.80
C LEU A 280 -4.21 13.26 -22.13
N LEU A 281 -4.45 14.48 -21.64
CA LEU A 281 -3.55 15.61 -21.85
C LEU A 281 -2.16 15.36 -21.29
N ILE A 282 -2.05 14.83 -20.07
CA ILE A 282 -0.77 14.52 -19.43
C ILE A 282 -0.05 13.36 -20.13
N ASN A 283 -0.80 12.36 -20.59
CA ASN A 283 -0.23 11.28 -21.38
C ASN A 283 0.30 11.84 -22.72
N ALA A 284 -0.46 12.69 -23.41
CA ALA A 284 -0.03 13.35 -24.64
C ALA A 284 1.25 14.19 -24.43
N SER A 285 1.30 14.99 -23.36
CA SER A 285 2.46 15.83 -23.04
C SER A 285 3.72 15.01 -22.72
N ASN A 286 3.54 13.79 -22.21
CA ASN A 286 4.62 12.85 -21.94
C ASN A 286 4.99 11.98 -23.15
N GLY A 287 4.40 12.24 -24.33
CA GLY A 287 4.72 11.54 -25.58
C GLY A 287 4.04 10.19 -25.76
N TYR A 288 3.07 9.82 -24.91
CA TYR A 288 2.27 8.63 -25.13
C TYR A 288 1.39 8.81 -26.38
N ARG A 289 1.37 7.78 -27.25
CA ARG A 289 0.63 7.80 -28.52
C ARG A 289 -0.65 6.98 -28.51
N GLY A 290 -1.01 6.38 -27.38
CA GLY A 290 -2.13 5.45 -27.26
C GLY A 290 -2.67 5.44 -25.83
N ILE A 291 -3.92 5.04 -25.68
CA ILE A 291 -4.58 4.92 -24.38
C ILE A 291 -4.18 3.57 -23.77
N ALA A 292 -3.52 3.61 -22.61
CA ALA A 292 -3.02 2.41 -21.96
C ALA A 292 -4.16 1.66 -21.25
N HIS A 293 -3.97 0.35 -21.06
CA HIS A 293 -4.90 -0.50 -20.32
C HIS A 293 -5.28 0.09 -18.95
N ALA A 294 -4.30 0.61 -18.21
CA ALA A 294 -4.52 1.20 -16.89
C ALA A 294 -5.35 2.50 -16.93
N ASP A 295 -5.28 3.27 -18.01
CA ASP A 295 -6.10 4.48 -18.20
C ASP A 295 -7.56 4.11 -18.40
N TRP A 296 -7.81 3.19 -19.33
CA TRP A 296 -9.17 2.74 -19.63
C TRP A 296 -9.82 2.02 -18.45
N THR A 297 -9.05 1.19 -17.74
CA THR A 297 -9.53 0.53 -16.52
C THR A 297 -9.93 1.55 -15.45
N ALA A 298 -9.17 2.64 -15.27
CA ALA A 298 -9.54 3.67 -14.30
C ALA A 298 -10.84 4.41 -14.69
N LEU A 299 -11.05 4.71 -15.98
CA LEU A 299 -12.31 5.26 -16.48
C LEU A 299 -13.47 4.27 -16.26
N ARG A 300 -13.24 2.99 -16.54
CA ARG A 300 -14.23 1.92 -16.37
C ARG A 300 -14.67 1.80 -14.91
N ASP A 301 -13.72 1.86 -13.97
CA ASP A 301 -13.98 1.87 -12.52
C ASP A 301 -14.80 3.10 -12.08
N ALA A 302 -14.59 4.25 -12.73
CA ALA A 302 -15.34 5.47 -12.46
C ALA A 302 -16.79 5.44 -12.98
N THR A 303 -17.03 4.63 -14.02
CA THR A 303 -18.27 4.63 -14.82
C THR A 303 -18.99 3.28 -14.74
N ILE A 304 -18.94 2.45 -15.78
CA ILE A 304 -19.77 1.24 -15.92
C ILE A 304 -19.46 0.14 -14.91
N SER A 305 -18.30 0.16 -14.26
CA SER A 305 -17.92 -0.78 -13.19
C SER A 305 -18.00 -0.16 -11.80
N SER A 306 -18.55 1.04 -11.69
CA SER A 306 -18.77 1.70 -10.42
C SER A 306 -19.75 0.89 -9.56
N PRO A 307 -19.47 0.66 -8.27
CA PRO A 307 -20.41 0.02 -7.35
C PRO A 307 -21.72 0.81 -7.18
N ILE A 308 -21.74 2.11 -7.50
CA ILE A 308 -22.94 2.94 -7.33
C ILE A 308 -24.02 2.61 -8.35
N LEU A 309 -23.70 1.92 -9.45
CA LEU A 309 -24.70 1.55 -10.46
C LEU A 309 -25.74 0.56 -9.95
N LEU A 310 -25.46 -0.08 -8.81
CA LEU A 310 -26.42 -0.93 -8.10
C LEU A 310 -27.39 -0.12 -7.22
N SER A 311 -27.14 1.17 -7.02
CA SER A 311 -28.03 2.08 -6.29
C SER A 311 -29.09 2.67 -7.23
N THR A 312 -30.30 2.90 -6.72
CA THR A 312 -31.47 3.38 -7.50
C THR A 312 -31.43 4.87 -7.86
N GLU A 313 -30.25 5.48 -7.89
CA GLU A 313 -30.09 6.93 -8.11
C GLU A 313 -29.89 7.28 -9.59
N ASN A 314 -30.44 8.42 -10.02
CA ASN A 314 -30.38 8.93 -11.41
C ASN A 314 -28.95 9.12 -11.95
N CYS A 315 -27.92 9.20 -11.10
CA CYS A 315 -26.51 9.34 -11.49
C CYS A 315 -25.99 8.11 -12.27
N ALA A 316 -26.61 6.94 -12.10
CA ALA A 316 -26.17 5.70 -12.76
C ALA A 316 -26.25 5.79 -14.29
N THR A 317 -27.30 6.43 -14.83
CA THR A 317 -27.52 6.50 -16.28
C THR A 317 -26.51 7.42 -16.97
N SER A 318 -26.17 8.57 -16.38
CA SER A 318 -25.23 9.53 -17.00
C SER A 318 -23.81 8.98 -17.05
N ARG A 319 -23.39 8.17 -16.08
CA ARG A 319 -22.07 7.50 -16.10
C ARG A 319 -21.97 6.42 -17.17
N ILE A 320 -23.04 5.65 -17.36
CA ILE A 320 -23.11 4.64 -18.42
C ILE A 320 -23.06 5.34 -19.79
N ASP A 321 -23.87 6.38 -19.98
CA ASP A 321 -23.88 7.18 -21.21
C ASP A 321 -22.50 7.79 -21.50
N LEU A 322 -21.87 8.42 -20.51
CA LEU A 322 -20.51 8.95 -20.61
C LEU A 322 -19.52 7.87 -21.07
N TYR A 323 -19.53 6.69 -20.45
CA TYR A 323 -18.60 5.61 -20.82
C TYR A 323 -18.73 5.23 -22.28
N TYR A 324 -19.95 5.05 -22.80
CA TYR A 324 -20.14 4.60 -24.17
C TYR A 324 -19.88 5.70 -25.21
N LYS A 325 -20.14 6.96 -24.87
CA LYS A 325 -19.70 8.09 -25.69
C LYS A 325 -18.17 8.13 -25.78
N LEU A 326 -17.49 7.99 -24.64
CA LEU A 326 -16.04 7.90 -24.60
C LEU A 326 -15.52 6.65 -25.30
N TRP A 327 -16.19 5.50 -25.19
CA TRP A 327 -15.83 4.28 -25.92
C TRP A 327 -15.81 4.55 -27.42
N LYS A 328 -16.91 5.10 -27.97
CA LYS A 328 -17.01 5.44 -29.39
C LYS A 328 -15.87 6.36 -29.87
N LEU A 329 -15.50 7.36 -29.07
CA LEU A 329 -14.47 8.32 -29.41
C LEU A 329 -13.04 7.76 -29.23
N CYS A 330 -12.82 6.97 -28.18
CA CYS A 330 -11.49 6.62 -27.70
C CYS A 330 -11.04 5.20 -28.03
N SER A 331 -11.95 4.26 -28.25
CA SER A 331 -11.60 2.86 -28.47
C SER A 331 -10.65 2.62 -29.66
N PRO A 332 -10.68 3.40 -30.76
CA PRO A 332 -9.69 3.26 -31.85
C PRO A 332 -8.26 3.62 -31.44
N TYR A 333 -8.07 4.29 -30.31
CA TYR A 333 -6.78 4.77 -29.81
C TYR A 333 -6.21 3.88 -28.69
N LEU A 334 -6.86 2.75 -28.37
CA LEU A 334 -6.32 1.75 -27.46
C LEU A 334 -5.05 1.11 -28.06
N LEU A 335 -4.09 0.79 -27.19
CA LEU A 335 -2.79 0.24 -27.61
C LEU A 335 -2.89 -1.17 -28.25
N SER A 336 -3.90 -1.95 -27.92
CA SER A 336 -4.01 -3.35 -28.36
C SER A 336 -5.44 -3.71 -28.78
N LEU A 337 -5.55 -4.49 -29.88
CA LEU A 337 -6.80 -5.12 -30.30
C LEU A 337 -7.31 -6.13 -29.27
N ASP A 338 -6.42 -6.80 -28.55
CA ASP A 338 -6.81 -7.74 -27.52
C ASP A 338 -7.44 -7.03 -26.33
N ASP A 339 -6.90 -5.87 -25.92
CA ASP A 339 -7.52 -5.03 -24.89
C ASP A 339 -8.92 -4.58 -25.33
N PHE A 340 -9.05 -4.09 -26.57
CA PHE A 340 -10.33 -3.69 -27.16
C PHE A 340 -11.37 -4.82 -27.07
N LYS A 341 -11.06 -6.02 -27.57
CA LYS A 341 -11.96 -7.18 -27.52
C LYS A 341 -12.27 -7.61 -26.09
N ASN A 342 -11.25 -7.60 -25.22
CA ASN A 342 -11.41 -7.98 -23.82
C ASN A 342 -12.34 -7.03 -23.07
N TYR A 343 -12.31 -5.73 -23.36
CA TYR A 343 -13.24 -4.79 -22.73
C TYR A 343 -14.68 -5.02 -23.16
N ILE A 344 -14.95 -5.19 -24.46
CA ILE A 344 -16.30 -5.53 -24.95
C ILE A 344 -16.82 -6.78 -24.23
N TYR A 345 -16.02 -7.84 -24.18
CA TYR A 345 -16.39 -9.09 -23.49
C TYR A 345 -16.64 -8.87 -21.99
N LYS A 346 -15.75 -8.16 -21.30
CA LYS A 346 -15.87 -7.88 -19.85
C LYS A 346 -17.10 -7.03 -19.55
N ASP A 347 -17.46 -6.10 -20.44
CA ASP A 347 -18.59 -5.20 -20.26
C ASP A 347 -19.91 -5.93 -20.48
N ILE A 348 -20.03 -6.75 -21.53
CA ILE A 348 -21.19 -7.62 -21.74
C ILE A 348 -21.35 -8.62 -20.59
N LYS A 349 -20.24 -9.16 -20.08
CA LYS A 349 -20.27 -10.04 -18.91
C LYS A 349 -20.73 -9.32 -17.63
N LEU A 350 -20.41 -8.04 -17.50
CA LEU A 350 -20.83 -7.22 -16.38
C LEU A 350 -22.34 -6.93 -16.44
N ASN A 351 -22.86 -6.59 -17.62
CA ASN A 351 -24.29 -6.46 -17.86
C ASN A 351 -24.61 -6.84 -19.32
N TYR A 352 -25.40 -7.90 -19.49
CA TYR A 352 -25.72 -8.43 -20.83
C TYR A 352 -26.43 -7.39 -21.72
N ALA A 353 -27.18 -6.44 -21.16
CA ALA A 353 -27.82 -5.38 -21.92
C ALA A 353 -26.84 -4.49 -22.69
N TYR A 354 -25.57 -4.44 -22.26
CA TYR A 354 -24.51 -3.72 -22.95
C TYR A 354 -24.18 -4.28 -24.33
N SER A 355 -24.52 -5.55 -24.64
CA SER A 355 -24.35 -6.09 -25.99
C SER A 355 -25.09 -5.26 -27.04
N LYS A 356 -26.35 -4.89 -26.73
CA LYS A 356 -27.18 -4.05 -27.60
C LYS A 356 -26.61 -2.64 -27.76
N ILE A 357 -25.90 -2.12 -26.76
CA ILE A 357 -25.24 -0.81 -26.84
C ILE A 357 -24.05 -0.89 -27.79
N PHE A 358 -23.23 -1.96 -27.72
CA PHE A 358 -22.14 -2.17 -28.66
C PHE A 358 -22.62 -2.37 -30.10
N GLU A 359 -23.67 -3.17 -30.31
CA GLU A 359 -24.31 -3.36 -31.63
C GLU A 359 -24.78 -2.02 -32.24
N ASN A 360 -25.19 -1.07 -31.39
CA ASN A 360 -25.69 0.24 -31.80
C ASN A 360 -24.72 1.39 -31.52
N ILE A 361 -23.43 1.11 -31.29
CA ILE A 361 -22.45 2.12 -30.88
C ILE A 361 -22.32 3.24 -31.93
N ALA A 362 -22.48 2.92 -33.21
CA ALA A 362 -22.46 3.89 -34.30
C ALA A 362 -23.53 4.99 -34.12
N ASN A 363 -24.67 4.65 -33.52
CA ASN A 363 -25.81 5.56 -33.32
C ASN A 363 -25.71 6.40 -32.05
N ILE A 364 -24.74 6.14 -31.16
CA ILE A 364 -24.53 6.93 -29.95
C ILE A 364 -24.06 8.34 -30.33
N ARG A 365 -24.80 9.34 -29.87
CA ARG A 365 -24.48 10.76 -30.05
C ARG A 365 -23.30 11.16 -29.18
N THR A 366 -22.35 11.89 -29.75
CA THR A 366 -21.12 12.34 -29.05
C THR A 366 -20.85 13.82 -29.27
N ASP A 367 -21.82 14.55 -29.82
CA ASP A 367 -21.72 15.97 -30.16
C ASP A 367 -21.54 16.88 -28.93
N ASP A 368 -21.92 16.39 -27.76
CA ASP A 368 -21.75 17.04 -26.46
C ASP A 368 -20.38 16.80 -25.82
N ILE A 369 -19.56 15.88 -26.34
CA ILE A 369 -18.23 15.59 -25.82
C ILE A 369 -17.15 16.06 -26.80
N GLN A 370 -16.38 17.06 -26.37
CA GLN A 370 -15.17 17.51 -27.08
C GLN A 370 -13.93 16.88 -26.45
N LEU A 371 -13.11 16.18 -27.23
CA LEU A 371 -11.82 15.58 -26.80
C LEU A 371 -10.67 16.01 -27.73
N PRO A 372 -10.26 17.29 -27.73
CA PRO A 372 -9.14 17.73 -28.57
C PRO A 372 -7.82 16.98 -28.23
N GLU A 373 -7.68 16.50 -27.00
CA GLU A 373 -6.50 15.79 -26.51
C GLU A 373 -6.25 14.49 -27.29
N ILE A 374 -7.28 13.90 -27.88
CA ILE A 374 -7.12 12.65 -28.65
C ILE A 374 -6.41 12.87 -29.99
N GLY A 375 -6.33 14.12 -30.47
CA GLY A 375 -5.65 14.45 -31.71
C GLY A 375 -4.15 14.14 -31.71
N SER A 376 -3.52 14.04 -30.53
CA SER A 376 -2.11 13.64 -30.39
C SER A 376 -1.90 12.12 -30.38
N TYR A 377 -2.97 11.33 -30.35
CA TYR A 377 -2.93 9.88 -30.29
C TYR A 377 -2.95 9.27 -31.69
N SER A 378 -2.29 8.13 -31.84
CA SER A 378 -2.29 7.36 -33.08
C SER A 378 -3.43 6.35 -33.06
N ARG A 379 -4.25 6.34 -34.11
CA ARG A 379 -5.25 5.29 -34.30
C ARG A 379 -4.57 3.93 -34.45
N ASN A 380 -5.19 2.91 -33.89
CA ASN A 380 -4.74 1.53 -33.99
C ASN A 380 -5.39 0.87 -35.22
N PHE A 381 -4.60 0.67 -36.27
CA PHE A 381 -5.07 0.08 -37.52
C PHE A 381 -5.69 -1.32 -37.35
N SER A 382 -5.22 -2.12 -36.39
CA SER A 382 -5.80 -3.43 -36.12
C SER A 382 -7.22 -3.33 -35.55
N ILE A 383 -7.50 -2.29 -34.75
CA ILE A 383 -8.84 -2.00 -34.23
C ILE A 383 -9.72 -1.44 -35.36
N ASP A 384 -9.21 -0.49 -36.15
CA ASP A 384 -9.95 0.07 -37.28
C ASP A 384 -10.36 -1.03 -38.25
N ASN A 385 -9.43 -1.91 -38.64
CA ASN A 385 -9.72 -3.06 -39.49
C ASN A 385 -10.73 -4.02 -38.87
N TYR A 386 -10.68 -4.26 -37.56
CA TYR A 386 -11.64 -5.11 -36.87
C TYR A 386 -13.05 -4.52 -36.90
N THR A 387 -13.18 -3.23 -36.59
CA THR A 387 -14.47 -2.52 -36.58
C THR A 387 -15.06 -2.29 -37.98
N GLY A 388 -14.22 -2.24 -39.01
CA GLY A 388 -14.63 -2.11 -40.43
C GLY A 388 -15.46 -3.28 -40.97
N TYR A 389 -15.57 -4.39 -40.22
CA TYR A 389 -16.40 -5.55 -40.56
C TYR A 389 -17.70 -5.65 -39.73
N SER A 390 -18.10 -4.58 -39.03
CA SER A 390 -19.19 -4.47 -38.04
C SER A 390 -18.83 -4.91 -36.61
N TYR A 391 -19.47 -4.25 -35.63
CA TYR A 391 -19.26 -4.36 -34.17
C TYR A 391 -19.79 -5.66 -33.60
#